data_AF-A0A6B2E822-F1
#
_entry.id   AF-A0A6B2E822-F1
#
_cell.length_a   1.000
_cell.length_b   1.000
_cell.length_c   1.000
_cell.angle_alpha   90.00
_cell.angle_beta   90.00
_cell.angle_gamma   90.00
#
_symmetry.space_group_name_H-M   'P 1'
#
loop_
_entity.id
_entity.type
_entity.pdbx_description
1 polymer ?
#
loop_
_entity_poly.entity_id
_entity_poly.type
_entity_poly.pdbx_seq_one_letter_code
_entity_poly.pdbx_strand_id
1 'polypeptide(L)'
;MDRSSWRQLVARSNLNAMVLGVILFWIIFLLRSNNATQLHIGGIFPIAGKGGWQGGQACMPAAKLALDDVNNQTDLLPGFKLTLHSNDSECEPGLG
;
A
#
# COMPACT_ATOMS: atom_id res chain seq x y z
N MET A 1 8.84 -17.24 -55.66
CA MET A 1 8.74 -16.99 -54.20
C MET A 1 8.44 -18.33 -53.53
N ASP A 2 9.42 -18.89 -52.82
CA ASP A 2 9.38 -20.27 -52.30
C ASP A 2 8.57 -20.37 -50.98
N ARG A 3 7.96 -21.53 -50.72
CA ARG A 3 7.29 -21.86 -49.45
C ARG A 3 8.23 -21.69 -48.25
N SER A 4 9.54 -21.86 -48.44
CA SER A 4 10.56 -21.55 -47.42
C SER A 4 10.63 -20.06 -47.06
N SER A 5 10.49 -19.18 -48.05
CA SER A 5 10.47 -17.72 -47.86
C SER A 5 9.24 -17.27 -47.06
N TRP A 6 8.07 -17.86 -47.33
CA TRP A 6 6.87 -17.61 -46.54
C TRP A 6 7.04 -18.03 -45.07
N ARG A 7 7.68 -19.18 -44.81
CA ARG A 7 7.98 -19.63 -43.44
C ARG A 7 8.95 -18.69 -42.72
N GLN A 8 9.94 -18.13 -43.42
CA GLN A 8 10.85 -17.14 -42.84
C GLN A 8 10.15 -15.82 -42.51
N LEU A 9 9.24 -15.34 -43.38
CA LEU A 9 8.45 -14.13 -43.11
C LEU A 9 7.53 -14.32 -41.91
N VAL A 10 6.86 -15.47 -41.82
CA VAL A 10 6.00 -15.82 -40.67
C VAL A 10 6.82 -15.99 -39.38
N ALA A 11 8.03 -16.55 -39.45
CA ALA A 11 8.92 -16.66 -38.29
C ALA A 11 9.39 -15.28 -37.80
N ARG A 12 9.74 -14.38 -38.73
CA ARG A 12 10.13 -12.99 -38.41
C ARG A 12 8.97 -12.20 -37.81
N SER A 13 7.75 -12.38 -38.31
CA SER A 13 6.57 -11.73 -37.72
C SER A 13 6.29 -12.22 -36.29
N ASN A 14 6.47 -13.52 -36.02
CA ASN A 14 6.28 -14.09 -34.67
C ASN A 14 7.37 -13.63 -33.69
N LEU A 15 8.62 -13.49 -34.15
CA LEU A 15 9.71 -12.96 -33.34
C LEU A 15 9.46 -11.51 -32.92
N ASN A 16 9.02 -10.67 -33.86
CA ASN A 16 8.68 -9.27 -33.56
C ASN A 16 7.50 -9.18 -32.58
N ALA A 17 6.50 -10.05 -32.71
CA ALA A 17 5.38 -10.12 -31.79
C ALA A 17 5.82 -10.48 -30.36
N MET A 18 6.76 -11.42 -30.20
CA MET A 18 7.34 -11.75 -28.89
C MET A 18 8.14 -10.59 -28.30
N VAL A 19 8.96 -9.91 -29.11
CA VAL A 19 9.77 -8.77 -28.65
C VAL A 19 8.87 -7.62 -28.16
N LEU A 20 7.80 -7.32 -28.89
CA LEU A 20 6.82 -6.32 -28.47
C LEU A 20 6.09 -6.75 -27.19
N GLY A 21 5.73 -8.03 -27.05
CA GLY A 21 5.10 -8.56 -25.84
C GLY A 21 5.99 -8.43 -24.59
N VAL A 22 7.29 -8.68 -24.74
CA VAL A 22 8.28 -8.49 -23.67
C VAL A 22 8.41 -7.01 -23.30
N ILE A 23 8.50 -6.11 -24.28
CA ILE A 23 8.58 -4.66 -24.03
C ILE A 23 7.31 -4.15 -23.34
N LEU A 24 6.13 -4.63 -23.76
CA LEU A 24 4.85 -4.31 -23.12
C LEU A 24 4.78 -4.79 -21.67
N PHE A 25 5.23 -6.01 -21.37
CA PHE A 25 5.31 -6.50 -19.99
C PHE A 25 6.23 -5.63 -19.13
N TRP A 26 7.39 -5.23 -19.69
CA TRP A 26 8.32 -4.33 -19.03
C TRP A 26 7.72 -2.93 -18.79
N ILE A 27 6.95 -2.39 -19.72
CA ILE A 27 6.27 -1.09 -19.55
C ILE A 27 5.12 -1.18 -18.53
N ILE A 28 4.33 -2.26 -18.56
CA ILE A 28 3.25 -2.51 -17.59
C ILE A 28 3.80 -2.61 -16.16
N PHE A 29 4.98 -3.22 -16.01
CA PHE A 29 5.71 -3.28 -14.74
C PHE A 29 6.23 -1.89 -14.31
N LEU A 30 6.76 -1.11 -15.25
CA LEU A 30 7.31 0.23 -14.98
C LEU A 30 6.23 1.30 -14.69
N LEU A 31 5.00 1.12 -15.18
CA LEU A 31 3.89 2.07 -15.01
C LEU A 31 3.06 1.86 -13.75
N ARG A 32 3.45 0.98 -12.82
CA ARG A 32 2.70 0.78 -11.58
C ARG A 32 2.87 1.97 -10.63
N SER A 33 2.07 3.01 -10.87
CA SER A 33 1.95 4.21 -10.03
C SER A 33 1.45 3.82 -8.63
N ASN A 34 2.33 3.89 -7.63
CA ASN A 34 2.01 3.72 -6.21
C ASN A 34 1.43 5.01 -5.60
N ASN A 35 0.30 5.49 -6.13
CA ASN A 35 -0.48 6.52 -5.44
C ASN A 35 -1.35 5.81 -4.39
N ALA A 36 -0.78 5.56 -3.22
CA ALA A 36 -1.49 4.94 -2.12
C ALA A 36 -2.58 5.88 -1.60
N THR A 37 -3.81 5.38 -1.53
CA THR A 37 -4.97 6.09 -0.96
C THR A 37 -4.82 6.15 0.56
N GLN A 38 -4.96 7.35 1.13
CA GLN A 38 -4.86 7.53 2.58
C GLN A 38 -6.15 7.04 3.27
N LEU A 39 -6.01 6.14 4.24
CA LEU A 39 -7.08 5.71 5.13
C LEU A 39 -6.85 6.31 6.51
N HIS A 40 -7.79 7.14 6.94
CA HIS A 40 -7.69 7.86 8.20
C HIS A 40 -8.40 7.09 9.32
N ILE A 41 -7.67 6.84 10.41
CA ILE A 41 -8.18 6.19 11.62
C ILE A 41 -8.15 7.23 12.74
N GLY A 42 -9.26 7.38 13.46
CA GLY A 42 -9.29 8.14 14.71
C GLY A 42 -8.97 7.24 15.90
N GLY A 43 -8.14 7.72 16.83
CA GLY A 43 -7.81 7.02 18.06
C GLY A 43 -7.90 7.94 19.26
N ILE A 44 -8.61 7.51 20.29
CA ILE A 44 -8.73 8.23 21.56
C ILE A 44 -7.96 7.45 22.62
N PHE A 45 -6.96 8.08 23.23
CA PHE A 45 -6.05 7.43 24.16
C PHE A 45 -6.03 8.22 25.48
N PRO A 46 -6.44 7.64 26.62
CA PRO A 46 -6.35 8.34 27.90
C PRO A 46 -4.89 8.37 28.38
N ILE A 47 -4.24 9.53 28.28
CA ILE A 47 -2.79 9.70 28.57
C ILE A 47 -2.57 10.50 29.85
N ALA A 48 -3.16 11.70 29.98
CA ALA A 48 -2.85 12.65 31.06
C ALA A 48 -3.94 12.82 32.14
N GLY A 49 -4.92 11.92 32.21
CA GLY A 49 -6.04 12.01 33.16
C GLY A 49 -5.63 11.94 34.63
N LYS A 50 -6.31 12.72 35.49
CA LYS A 50 -6.11 12.71 36.95
C LYS A 50 -6.92 11.63 37.68
N GLY A 51 -7.96 11.12 37.02
CA GLY A 51 -8.78 9.98 37.44
C GLY A 51 -8.94 9.00 36.28
N GLY A 52 -9.32 7.75 36.58
CA GLY A 52 -9.51 6.72 35.55
C GLY A 52 -8.24 5.97 35.15
N TRP A 53 -8.31 5.23 34.03
CA TRP A 53 -7.23 4.34 33.58
C TRP A 53 -6.37 5.00 32.49
N GLN A 54 -5.08 5.21 32.78
CA GLN A 54 -4.09 5.82 31.88
C GLN A 54 -3.48 4.83 30.87
N GLY A 55 -4.33 3.94 30.30
CA GLY A 55 -3.88 2.93 29.34
C GLY A 55 -3.28 3.51 28.06
N GLY A 56 -3.63 4.76 27.71
CA GLY A 56 -3.17 5.45 26.51
C GLY A 56 -1.65 5.61 26.41
N GLN A 57 -0.94 5.64 27.56
CA GLN A 57 0.52 5.75 27.59
C GLN A 57 1.23 4.58 26.89
N ALA A 58 0.67 3.37 27.01
CA ALA A 58 1.19 2.18 26.32
C ALA A 58 0.44 1.89 25.02
N CYS A 59 -0.88 2.11 25.00
CA CYS A 59 -1.70 1.76 23.85
C CYS A 59 -1.47 2.66 22.62
N MET A 60 -1.22 3.97 22.80
CA MET A 60 -0.93 4.86 21.67
C MET A 60 0.37 4.48 20.95
N PRO A 61 1.52 4.31 21.63
CA PRO A 61 2.74 3.88 20.93
C PRO A 61 2.60 2.47 20.34
N ALA A 62 1.89 1.56 21.01
CA ALA A 62 1.61 0.23 20.44
C ALA A 62 0.79 0.31 19.15
N ALA A 63 -0.24 1.17 19.11
CA ALA A 63 -1.05 1.39 17.91
C ALA A 63 -0.24 2.03 16.77
N LYS A 64 0.64 3.00 17.08
CA LYS A 64 1.55 3.61 16.09
C LYS A 64 2.49 2.56 15.50
N LEU A 65 3.11 1.72 16.34
CA LEU A 65 3.99 0.65 15.89
C LEU A 65 3.25 -0.34 14.98
N ALA A 66 2.02 -0.74 15.35
CA ALA A 66 1.22 -1.63 14.53
C ALA A 66 0.84 -1.00 13.17
N LEU A 67 0.53 0.29 13.13
CA LEU A 67 0.25 0.99 11.86
C LEU A 67 1.48 1.04 10.96
N ASP A 68 2.65 1.29 11.54
CA ASP A 68 3.91 1.30 10.80
C ASP A 68 4.20 -0.08 10.20
N ASP A 69 4.00 -1.16 10.97
CA ASP A 69 4.16 -2.54 10.49
C ASP A 69 3.20 -2.87 9.34
N VAL A 70 1.93 -2.47 9.44
CA VAL A 70 0.94 -2.69 8.39
C VAL A 70 1.28 -1.90 7.12
N ASN A 71 1.66 -0.63 7.26
CA ASN A 71 2.05 0.20 6.12
C ASN A 71 3.32 -0.29 5.42
N ASN A 72 4.21 -0.98 6.14
CA ASN A 72 5.43 -1.55 5.59
C ASN A 72 5.19 -2.92 4.89
N GLN A 73 4.08 -3.60 5.17
CA GLN A 73 3.71 -4.85 4.51
C GLN A 73 2.91 -4.58 3.22
N THR A 74 3.59 -4.69 2.07
CA THR A 74 3.04 -4.38 0.74
C THR A 74 1.91 -5.30 0.28
N ASP A 75 1.77 -6.47 0.90
CA ASP A 75 0.78 -7.50 0.60
C ASP A 75 -0.48 -7.41 1.48
N LEU A 76 -0.44 -6.69 2.60
CA LEU A 76 -1.61 -6.50 3.47
C LEU A 76 -2.62 -5.51 2.90
N LEU A 77 -2.17 -4.30 2.56
CA LEU A 77 -3.02 -3.19 2.11
C LEU A 77 -2.47 -2.56 0.82
N PRO A 78 -2.42 -3.30 -0.30
CA PRO A 78 -1.87 -2.79 -1.54
C PRO A 78 -2.65 -1.57 -2.03
N GLY A 79 -1.95 -0.46 -2.26
CA GLY A 79 -2.55 0.78 -2.73
C GLY A 79 -3.24 1.62 -1.65
N PHE A 80 -3.07 1.28 -0.36
CA PHE A 80 -3.53 2.09 0.75
C PHE A 80 -2.41 2.40 1.74
N LYS A 81 -2.56 3.52 2.46
CA LYS A 81 -1.68 3.90 3.56
C LYS A 81 -2.52 4.35 4.75
N LEU A 82 -2.31 3.74 5.91
CA LEU A 82 -2.99 4.07 7.15
C LEU A 82 -2.37 5.33 7.78
N THR A 83 -3.22 6.23 8.25
CA THR A 83 -2.85 7.42 9.02
C THR A 83 -3.69 7.46 10.30
N LEU A 84 -3.04 7.51 11.47
CA LEU A 84 -3.71 7.64 12.76
C LEU A 84 -3.76 9.11 13.21
N HIS A 85 -4.96 9.59 13.48
CA HIS A 85 -5.21 10.85 14.20
C HIS A 85 -5.53 10.51 15.65
N SER A 86 -4.66 10.90 16.57
CA SER A 86 -4.81 10.58 18.00
C SER A 86 -5.18 11.79 18.83
N ASN A 87 -6.11 11.64 19.78
CA ASN A 87 -6.44 12.65 20.77
C ASN A 87 -6.39 12.07 22.20
N ASP A 88 -6.06 12.91 23.19
CA ASP A 88 -6.07 12.53 24.61
C ASP A 88 -7.45 12.82 25.22
N SER A 89 -8.15 11.78 25.68
CA SER A 89 -9.43 11.98 26.36
C SER A 89 -9.30 12.27 27.84
N GLU A 90 -8.12 12.06 28.44
CA GLU A 90 -7.92 12.11 29.89
C GLU A 90 -8.87 11.17 30.69
N CYS A 91 -9.55 10.24 30.02
CA CYS A 91 -10.66 9.46 30.57
C CYS A 91 -11.88 10.31 31.02
N GLU A 92 -12.01 11.53 30.50
CA GLU A 92 -13.10 12.46 30.80
C GLU A 92 -14.12 12.54 29.65
N PRO A 93 -15.42 12.37 29.91
CA PRO A 93 -16.46 12.52 28.89
C PRO A 93 -16.46 13.92 28.29
N GLY A 94 -16.37 14.02 26.96
CA GLY A 94 -16.44 15.28 26.20
C GLY A 94 -15.09 15.82 25.70
N LEU A 95 -13.97 15.18 26.05
CA LEU A 95 -12.64 15.53 25.55
C LEU A 95 -12.18 14.69 24.35
N GLY A 96 -12.97 13.69 23.94
CA GLY A 96 -12.68 12.77 22.83
C GLY A 96 -12.95 13.35 21.46
#